data_AF-A0A1E1VE87-F1
#
_entry.id   AF-A0A1E1VE87-F1
#
_cell.length_a   1.000
_cell.length_b   1.000
_cell.length_c   1.000
_cell.angle_alpha   90.00
_cell.angle_beta   90.00
_cell.angle_gamma   90.00
#
_symmetry.space_group_name_H-M   'P 1'
#
loop_
_entity.id
_entity.type
_entity.pdbx_description
1 polymer ?
#
loop_
_entity_poly.entity_id
_entity_poly.type
_entity_poly.pdbx_seq_one_letter_code
_entity_poly.pdbx_strand_id
1 'polypeptide(L)' 'MSRKSAHAPLDYLRTFRNRIAHHEPIFDRHLAADYTSLLQVANWISAEARDWISHHSRVRAMLAQSPDDPALLF' A
#
# COMPACT_ATOMS: atom_id res chain seq x y z
N MET A 1 1.28 20.70 4.68
CA MET A 1 0.29 20.00 3.82
C MET A 1 -1.05 20.70 3.98
N SER A 2 -1.81 20.96 2.92
CA SER A 2 -3.16 21.52 3.04
C SER A 2 -4.21 20.41 3.09
N ARG A 3 -5.40 20.70 3.65
CA ARG A 3 -6.53 19.76 3.62
C ARG A 3 -6.87 19.34 2.19
N LYS A 4 -6.83 20.28 1.24
CA LYS A 4 -7.11 20.02 -0.17
C LYS A 4 -6.08 19.07 -0.79
N SER A 5 -4.79 19.23 -0.47
CA SER A 5 -3.74 18.34 -0.98
C SER A 5 -3.77 16.94 -0.36
N ALA A 6 -4.31 16.79 0.85
CA ALA A 6 -4.44 15.50 1.53
C ALA A 6 -5.66 14.67 1.03
N HIS A 7 -6.68 15.34 0.48
CA HIS A 7 -7.94 14.70 0.13
C HIS A 7 -7.79 13.59 -0.92
N ALA A 8 -7.10 13.88 -2.03
CA ALA A 8 -6.99 12.90 -3.13
C ALA A 8 -6.23 11.63 -2.72
N PRO A 9 -5.08 11.70 -2.02
CA PRO A 9 -4.39 10.48 -1.56
C PRO A 9 -5.18 9.68 -0.52
N LEU A 10 -5.90 10.35 0.39
CA LEU A 10 -6.77 9.66 1.35
C LEU A 10 -7.95 8.96 0.66
N ASP A 11 -8.57 9.60 -0.32
CA ASP A 11 -9.70 9.02 -1.05
C ASP A 11 -9.28 7.83 -1.93
N TYR A 12 -8.09 7.93 -2.54
CA TYR A 12 -7.46 6.84 -3.26
C TYR A 12 -7.25 5.61 -2.36
N LEU A 13 -6.64 5.79 -1.18
CA LEU A 13 -6.40 4.70 -0.23
C LEU A 13 -7.70 4.14 0.36
N ARG A 14 -8.71 4.99 0.59
CA ARG A 14 -10.03 4.55 1.05
C ARG A 14 -10.65 3.57 0.06
N THR A 15 -10.64 3.91 -1.24
CA THR A 15 -11.14 3.04 -2.30
C THR A 15 -10.34 1.75 -2.37
N PHE A 16 -9.01 1.83 -2.34
CA PHE A 16 -8.14 0.64 -2.36
C PHE A 16 -8.40 -0.31 -1.19
N ARG A 17 -8.43 0.20 0.05
CA ARG A 17 -8.74 -0.58 1.25
C ARG A 17 -10.11 -1.22 1.18
N ASN A 18 -11.10 -0.52 0.62
CA ASN A 18 -12.45 -1.06 0.47
C ASN A 18 -12.46 -2.27 -0.46
N ARG A 19 -11.73 -2.25 -1.58
CA ARG A 19 -11.64 -3.42 -2.48
C ARG A 19 -11.05 -4.63 -1.75
N ILE A 20 -9.96 -4.45 -1.00
CA ILE A 20 -9.36 -5.51 -0.19
C ILE A 20 -10.36 -6.07 0.83
N ALA A 21 -11.07 -5.19 1.56
CA ALA A 21 -12.04 -5.59 2.58
C ALA A 21 -13.25 -6.35 2.00
N HIS A 22 -13.62 -6.05 0.75
CA HIS A 22 -14.67 -6.78 0.02
C HIS A 22 -14.13 -8.00 -0.74
N HIS A 23 -12.85 -8.37 -0.54
CA HIS A 23 -12.17 -9.45 -1.26
C HIS A 23 -12.25 -9.32 -2.79
N GLU A 24 -12.30 -8.09 -3.30
CA GLU A 24 -12.26 -7.84 -4.74
C GLU A 24 -10.85 -8.07 -5.31
N PRO A 25 -10.75 -8.54 -6.57
CA PRO A 25 -9.47 -8.61 -7.27
C PRO A 25 -8.79 -7.24 -7.34
N ILE A 26 -7.47 -7.18 -7.11
CA ILE A 26 -6.65 -5.96 -7.23
C ILE A 26 -5.44 -6.16 -8.17
N PHE A 27 -5.47 -7.22 -8.99
CA PHE A 27 -4.34 -7.62 -9.84
C PHE A 27 -3.96 -6.56 -10.89
N ASP A 28 -4.93 -5.77 -11.36
CA ASP A 28 -4.71 -4.72 -12.37
C ASP A 28 -4.16 -3.41 -11.79
N ARG A 29 -3.85 -3.36 -10.49
CA ARG A 29 -3.34 -2.15 -9.83
C ARG A 29 -1.82 -2.11 -9.83
N HIS A 30 -1.27 -0.91 -9.79
CA HIS A 30 0.16 -0.71 -9.54
C HIS A 30 0.45 -0.82 -8.04
N LEU A 31 0.54 -2.04 -7.53
CA LEU A 31 0.65 -2.33 -6.09
C LEU A 31 1.87 -1.69 -5.40
N ALA A 32 2.97 -1.47 -6.14
CA ALA A 32 4.14 -0.75 -5.61
C ALA A 32 3.86 0.74 -5.35
N ALA A 33 3.04 1.37 -6.21
CA ALA A 33 2.60 2.75 -6.05
C ALA A 33 1.52 2.86 -4.96
N ASP A 34 0.64 1.87 -4.84
CA ASP A 34 -0.30 1.74 -3.72
C ASP A 34 0.45 1.66 -2.39
N TYR A 35 1.47 0.81 -2.29
CA TYR A 35 2.30 0.67 -1.08
C TYR A 35 3.03 1.98 -0.73
N THR A 36 3.60 2.66 -1.73
CA THR A 36 4.25 3.97 -1.54
C THR A 36 3.26 5.03 -1.03
N SER A 37 2.05 5.06 -1.61
CA SER A 37 0.98 6.00 -1.20
C SER A 37 0.54 5.74 0.24
N LEU A 38 0.45 4.47 0.64
CA LEU A 38 0.14 4.06 2.01
C LEU A 38 1.20 4.57 3.00
N LEU A 39 2.49 4.37 2.71
CA LEU A 39 3.58 4.88 3.56
C LEU A 39 3.57 6.41 3.63
N GLN A 40 3.28 7.09 2.52
CA GLN A 40 3.18 8.56 2.52
C GLN A 40 2.07 9.05 3.45
N VAL A 41 0.87 8.44 3.38
CA VAL A 41 -0.26 8.79 4.26
C VAL A 41 0.04 8.43 5.71
N ALA A 42 0.64 7.27 5.98
CA ALA A 42 1.06 6.89 7.33
C ALA A 42 2.03 7.93 7.93
N ASN A 43 2.99 8.41 7.12
CA ASN A 43 3.95 9.43 7.55
C ASN A 43 3.30 10.80 7.86
N TRP A 44 2.15 11.12 7.26
CA TRP A 44 1.40 12.32 7.62
C TRP A 44 0.77 12.22 9.01
N ILE A 45 0.50 11.01 9.48
CA ILE A 45 -0.09 10.73 10.79
C ILE A 45 1.04 10.58 11.82
N SER A 46 2.02 9.73 11.54
CA SER A 46 3.18 9.47 12.41
C SER A 46 4.32 8.85 11.61
N ALA A 47 5.51 9.43 11.74
CA ALA A 47 6.73 8.86 11.19
C ALA A 47 7.04 7.47 11.79
N GLU A 48 6.78 7.29 13.09
CA GLU A 48 6.94 6.00 13.76
C GLU A 48 6.02 4.93 13.16
N ALA A 49 4.76 5.28 12.86
CA ALA A 49 3.84 4.34 12.22
C ALA A 49 4.30 3.97 10.80
N ARG A 50 4.79 4.93 10.02
CA ARG A 50 5.38 4.67 8.70
C ARG A 50 6.55 3.69 8.79
N ASP A 51 7.47 3.92 9.73
CA ASP A 51 8.65 3.08 9.91
C ASP A 51 8.28 1.70 10.42
N TRP A 52 7.33 1.61 11.35
CA TRP A 52 6.81 0.34 11.83
C TRP A 52 6.19 -0.48 10.69
N ILE A 53 5.35 0.14 9.83
CA ILE A 53 4.79 -0.54 8.65
C ILE A 53 5.89 -0.96 7.68
N SER A 54 6.85 -0.08 7.40
CA SER A 54 7.95 -0.38 6.47
C SER A 54 8.84 -1.52 6.96
N HIS A 55 9.04 -1.64 8.27
CA HIS A 55 9.88 -2.67 8.88
C HIS A 55 9.18 -4.04 8.88
N HIS A 56 7.88 -4.09 9.19
CA HIS A 56 7.16 -5.35 9.40
C HIS A 56 6.41 -5.85 8.16
N SER A 57 6.11 -4.98 7.20
CA SER A 57 5.35 -5.38 6.01
C SER A 57 6.21 -6.18 5.03
N ARG A 58 5.73 -7.36 4.65
CA ARG A 58 6.33 -8.18 3.59
C ARG A 58 6.01 -7.70 2.17
N VAL A 59 5.07 -6.77 2.00
CA VAL A 59 4.55 -6.34 0.68
C VAL A 59 5.66 -5.89 -0.25
N ARG A 60 6.60 -5.08 0.24
CA ARG A 60 7.73 -4.62 -0.58
C ARG A 60 8.60 -5.78 -1.10
N ALA A 61 8.87 -6.77 -0.25
CA ALA A 61 9.65 -7.94 -0.63
C ALA A 61 8.89 -8.86 -1.58
N MET A 62 7.57 -8.99 -1.42
CA MET A 62 6.73 -9.77 -2.33
C MET A 62 6.63 -9.14 -3.71
N LEU A 63 6.46 -7.83 -3.80
CA LEU A 63 6.40 -7.12 -5.09
C LEU A 63 7.73 -7.10 -5.85
N ALA A 64 8.84 -7.36 -5.16
CA ALA A 64 10.17 -7.47 -5.78
C ALA A 64 10.48 -8.88 -6.28
N GLN A 65 9.69 -9.89 -5.91
CA GLN A 65 9.86 -11.26 -6.40
C GLN A 65 9.38 -11.37 -7.85
N SER A 66 10.02 -12.26 -8.62
CA SER A 66 9.54 -12.61 -9.95
C SER A 66 8.18 -13.31 -9.82
N PRO A 67 7.21 -13.05 -10.71
CA PRO A 67 5.98 -13.84 -10.75
C PRO A 67 6.22 -15.36 -10.91
N ASP A 68 7.34 -15.73 -11.53
CA ASP A 68 7.74 -17.13 -11.75
C ASP A 68 8.63 -17.68 -10.63
N ASP A 69 8.79 -16.96 -9.51
CA ASP A 69 9.60 -17.41 -8.38
C ASP A 69 8.94 -18.64 -7.73
N PRO A 70 9.60 -19.82 -7.72
CA PRO A 70 9.04 -21.02 -7.12
C PRO A 70 8.84 -20.90 -5.59
N ALA A 71 9.39 -19.88 -4.95
CA ALA A 71 9.12 -19.56 -3.54
C ALA A 71 7.76 -18.85 -3.32
N LEU A 72 7.11 -18.35 -4.37
CA LEU A 72 5.74 -17.82 -4.31
C LEU A 72 4.74 -18.98 -4.27
N LEU A 73 4.38 -19.40 -3.06
CA LEU A 73 3.29 -20.34 -2.84
C LEU A 73 1.96 -19.57 -2.76
N PHE A 74 1.02 -19.89 -3.65
CA PHE A 74 -0.36 -19.40 -3.63
C PHE A 74 -1.34 -20.53 -3.35
#